data_AF-A0A0P9Q2G4-F1
#
_entry.id   AF-A0A0P9Q2G4-F1
#
_cell.length_a   1.000
_cell.length_b   1.000
_cell.length_c   1.000
_cell.angle_alpha   90.00
_cell.angle_beta   90.00
_cell.angle_gamma   90.00
#
_symmetry.space_group_name_H-M   'P 1'
#
loop_
_entity.id
_entity.type
_entity.pdbx_description
1 polymer ?
#
loop_
_entity_poly.entity_id
_entity_poly.type
_entity_poly.pdbx_seq_one_letter_code
_entity_poly.pdbx_strand_id
1 'polypeptide(L)'
;MLTKRLGPLDPLALTAWTAVIAAPQLLLWSYVQEHDQWSRVLVASSQAWWAMLYTALSGGLLGFGLWFWLLSRNSIQQLSPYLLSVPLFAIGVSQLLLGDGFTPRLLLGGALTLLGVALCQLRLPQFRGLARTARMGAGAADERR
;
A
#
# COMPACT_ATOMS: atom_id res chain seq x y z
N MET A 1 -1.22 21.85 -8.36
CA MET A 1 -0.69 22.89 -7.45
C MET A 1 -1.73 23.26 -6.39
N LEU A 2 -2.02 22.35 -5.46
CA LEU A 2 -2.93 22.57 -4.32
C LEU A 2 -2.27 22.22 -2.97
N THR A 3 -0.96 22.03 -2.94
CA THR A 3 -0.19 21.62 -1.77
C THR A 3 0.60 22.76 -1.12
N LYS A 4 0.49 23.99 -1.67
CA LYS A 4 1.22 25.17 -1.17
C LYS A 4 0.48 25.97 -0.09
N ARG A 5 -0.76 25.59 0.27
CA ARG A 5 -1.62 26.37 1.21
C ARG A 5 -1.88 25.70 2.55
N LEU A 6 -1.63 24.41 2.67
CA LEU A 6 -1.63 23.70 3.93
C LEU A 6 -0.15 23.60 4.31
N GLY A 7 0.24 24.02 5.51
CA GLY A 7 1.61 23.82 6.01
C GLY A 7 2.02 22.34 5.95
N PRO A 8 3.22 21.95 6.42
CA PRO A 8 3.57 20.54 6.51
C PRO A 8 2.48 19.81 7.29
N LEU A 9 1.61 19.09 6.58
CA LEU A 9 0.52 18.33 7.19
C LEU A 9 1.21 17.22 7.97
N ASP A 10 1.00 17.20 9.28
CA ASP A 10 1.51 16.13 10.11
C ASP A 10 0.93 14.81 9.55
N PRO A 11 1.78 13.90 9.03
CA PRO A 11 1.31 12.66 8.45
C PRO A 11 0.50 11.82 9.44
N LEU A 12 0.79 11.97 10.75
CA LEU A 12 0.03 11.33 11.82
C LEU A 12 -1.39 11.90 11.93
N ALA A 13 -1.55 13.21 11.74
CA ALA A 13 -2.86 13.85 11.77
C ALA A 13 -3.70 13.38 10.57
N LEU A 14 -3.10 13.21 9.40
CA LEU A 14 -3.79 12.69 8.22
C LEU A 14 -4.27 11.25 8.44
N THR A 15 -3.43 10.37 8.98
CA THR A 15 -3.86 9.00 9.29
C THR A 15 -4.94 8.96 10.36
N ALA A 16 -4.82 9.79 11.41
CA ALA A 16 -5.85 9.92 12.44
C ALA A 16 -7.20 10.37 11.86
N TRP A 17 -7.22 11.40 11.00
CA TRP A 17 -8.44 11.84 10.33
C TRP A 17 -9.05 10.77 9.43
N THR A 18 -8.22 10.02 8.68
CA THR A 18 -8.73 8.91 7.87
C THR A 18 -9.34 7.80 8.74
N ALA A 19 -8.74 7.50 9.89
CA ALA A 19 -9.28 6.49 10.82
C ALA A 19 -10.61 6.94 11.43
N VAL A 20 -10.74 8.21 11.81
CA VAL A 20 -12.00 8.78 12.35
C VAL A 20 -13.13 8.72 11.32
N ILE A 21 -12.84 8.96 10.04
CA ILE A 21 -13.83 8.88 8.97
C ILE A 21 -14.16 7.41 8.64
N ALA A 22 -13.16 6.53 8.64
CA ALA A 22 -13.34 5.10 8.36
C ALA A 22 -14.13 4.37 9.45
N ALA A 23 -13.97 4.75 10.73
CA ALA A 23 -14.61 4.11 11.86
C ALA A 23 -16.14 3.97 11.74
N PRO A 24 -16.94 5.03 11.48
CA PRO A 24 -18.39 4.89 11.33
C PRO A 24 -18.78 4.04 10.12
N GLN A 25 -18.01 4.08 9.03
CA GLN A 25 -18.27 3.30 7.83
C GLN A 25 -18.07 1.80 8.11
N LEU A 26 -16.99 1.45 8.82
CA LEU A 26 -16.72 0.09 9.27
C LEU A 26 -17.76 -0.39 10.29
N LEU A 27 -18.20 0.47 11.21
CA LEU A 27 -19.24 0.14 12.19
C LEU A 27 -20.60 -0.12 11.50
N LEU A 28 -20.98 0.71 10.53
CA LEU A 28 -22.19 0.49 9.72
C LEU A 28 -22.11 -0.83 8.95
N TRP A 29 -20.95 -1.12 8.35
CA TRP A 29 -20.76 -2.36 7.62
C TRP A 29 -20.78 -3.59 8.53
N SER A 30 -20.12 -3.51 9.69
CA SER A 30 -20.14 -4.55 10.73
C SER A 30 -21.57 -4.78 11.23
N TYR A 31 -22.36 -3.72 11.41
CA TYR A 31 -23.77 -3.84 11.79
C TYR A 31 -24.64 -4.58 10.77
N VAL A 32 -24.35 -4.47 9.49
CA VAL A 32 -25.10 -5.17 8.43
C VAL A 32 -24.65 -6.64 8.30
N GLN A 33 -23.36 -6.92 8.46
CA GLN A 33 -22.80 -8.26 8.20
C GLN A 33 -22.73 -9.16 9.43
N GLU A 34 -22.49 -8.59 10.61
CA GLU A 34 -22.21 -9.34 11.84
C GLU A 34 -23.39 -9.29 12.81
N HIS A 35 -23.67 -10.45 13.39
CA HIS A 35 -24.69 -10.62 14.42
C HIS A 35 -24.00 -10.83 15.77
N ASP A 36 -24.62 -10.37 16.86
CA ASP A 36 -24.11 -10.52 18.23
C ASP A 36 -22.73 -9.88 18.51
N GLN A 37 -22.40 -8.82 17.78
CA GLN A 37 -21.14 -8.09 17.93
C GLN A 37 -20.89 -7.59 19.37
N TRP A 38 -21.91 -7.06 20.07
CA TRP A 38 -21.75 -6.55 21.44
C TRP A 38 -21.44 -7.63 22.46
N SER A 39 -22.07 -8.81 22.36
CA SER A 39 -21.78 -9.92 23.28
C SER A 39 -20.39 -10.49 23.03
N ARG A 40 -19.94 -10.55 21.78
CA ARG A 40 -18.57 -10.98 21.42
C ARG A 40 -17.50 -10.03 21.91
N VAL A 41 -17.73 -8.71 21.88
CA VAL A 41 -16.80 -7.71 22.42
C VAL A 41 -16.68 -7.84 23.94
N LEU A 42 -17.79 -8.08 24.64
CA LEU A 42 -17.80 -8.22 26.11
C LEU A 42 -17.13 -9.51 26.59
N VAL A 43 -17.17 -10.58 25.79
CA VAL A 43 -16.54 -11.87 26.11
C VAL A 43 -15.15 -12.01 25.47
N ALA A 44 -14.68 -10.99 24.74
CA ALA A 44 -13.40 -11.02 24.07
C ALA A 44 -12.25 -11.21 25.07
N SER A 45 -11.35 -12.15 24.76
CA SER A 45 -10.19 -12.44 25.60
C SER A 45 -9.20 -11.26 25.62
N SER A 46 -8.40 -11.17 26.67
CA SER A 46 -7.30 -10.19 26.77
C SER A 46 -6.33 -10.29 25.58
N GLN A 47 -6.12 -11.51 25.06
CA GLN A 47 -5.32 -11.75 23.87
C GLN A 47 -5.91 -11.11 22.60
N ALA A 48 -7.23 -11.15 22.43
CA ALA A 48 -7.89 -10.51 21.28
C ALA A 48 -7.69 -8.98 21.30
N TRP A 49 -7.78 -8.36 22.47
CA TRP A 49 -7.50 -6.94 22.64
C TRP A 49 -6.04 -6.58 22.33
N TRP A 50 -5.08 -7.37 22.80
CA TRP A 50 -3.67 -7.17 22.47
C TRP A 50 -3.36 -7.35 20.99
N ALA A 51 -3.97 -8.35 20.33
CA ALA A 51 -3.81 -8.56 18.90
C ALA A 51 -4.38 -7.38 18.08
N MET A 52 -5.54 -6.85 18.48
CA MET A 52 -6.13 -5.67 17.87
C MET A 52 -5.23 -4.45 18.02
N LEU A 53 -4.73 -4.19 19.24
CA LEU A 53 -3.85 -3.05 19.52
C LEU A 53 -2.52 -3.18 18.76
N TYR A 54 -1.93 -4.38 18.75
CA TYR A 54 -0.72 -4.66 17.99
C TYR A 54 -0.91 -4.34 16.50
N THR A 55 -2.03 -4.77 15.92
CA THR A 55 -2.32 -4.55 14.49
C THR A 55 -2.53 -3.06 14.19
N ALA A 56 -3.27 -2.36 15.04
CA ALA A 56 -3.52 -0.93 14.90
C ALA A 56 -2.24 -0.10 15.01
N LEU A 57 -1.36 -0.40 15.97
CA LEU A 57 -0.10 0.32 16.17
C LEU A 57 0.94 -0.02 15.12
N SER A 58 1.12 -1.31 14.80
CA SER A 58 2.14 -1.74 13.83
C SER A 58 1.78 -1.34 12.40
N GLY A 59 0.57 -1.64 11.94
CA GLY A 59 0.12 -1.32 10.59
C GLY A 59 -0.26 0.16 10.43
N GLY A 60 -1.00 0.70 11.39
CA GLY A 60 -1.51 2.06 11.35
C GLY A 60 -0.43 3.10 11.68
N LEU A 61 0.13 3.04 12.89
CA LEU A 61 1.02 4.10 13.36
C LEU A 61 2.44 3.96 12.79
N LEU A 62 3.08 2.80 13.00
CA LEU A 62 4.46 2.58 12.59
C LEU A 62 4.59 2.43 11.07
N GLY A 63 3.72 1.64 10.44
CA GLY A 63 3.71 1.42 9.00
C GLY A 63 3.54 2.72 8.21
N PHE A 64 2.45 3.44 8.43
CA PHE A 64 2.23 4.71 7.73
C PHE A 64 3.21 5.80 8.17
N GLY A 65 3.55 5.89 9.46
CA GLY A 65 4.52 6.86 9.95
C GLY A 65 5.88 6.72 9.25
N LEU A 66 6.39 5.49 9.16
CA LEU A 66 7.64 5.20 8.46
C LEU A 66 7.52 5.46 6.95
N TRP A 67 6.40 5.10 6.34
CA TRP A 67 6.14 5.35 4.92
C TRP A 67 6.16 6.84 4.58
N PHE A 68 5.44 7.67 5.35
CA PHE A 68 5.44 9.12 5.14
C PHE A 68 6.79 9.75 5.46
N TRP A 69 7.51 9.24 6.46
CA TRP A 69 8.88 9.64 6.73
C TRP A 69 9.81 9.34 5.54
N LEU A 70 9.71 8.14 4.93
CA LEU A 70 10.49 7.77 3.75
C LEU A 70 10.14 8.63 2.53
N LEU A 71 8.85 8.93 2.32
CA LEU A 71 8.38 9.81 1.26
C LEU A 71 8.87 11.25 1.44
N SER A 72 9.04 11.72 2.67
CA SER A 72 9.57 13.06 2.93
C SER A 72 11.05 13.21 2.54
N ARG A 73 11.80 12.09 2.50
CA ARG A 73 13.25 12.07 2.23
C ARG A 73 13.62 11.56 0.84
N ASN A 74 12.75 10.82 0.17
CA ASN A 74 13.02 10.18 -1.12
C ASN A 74 11.96 10.58 -2.16
N SER A 75 12.36 10.70 -3.42
CA SER A 75 11.39 10.91 -4.51
C SER A 75 10.48 9.69 -4.67
N ILE A 76 9.18 9.91 -4.91
CA ILE A 76 8.17 8.84 -5.05
C ILE A 76 8.60 7.77 -6.08
N GLN A 77 9.25 8.16 -7.17
CA GLN A 77 9.76 7.23 -8.19
C GLN A 77 10.83 6.25 -7.69
N GLN A 78 11.60 6.61 -6.66
CA GLN A 78 12.61 5.72 -6.08
C GLN A 78 11.98 4.66 -5.17
N LEU A 79 10.81 4.94 -4.59
CA LEU A 79 10.13 4.03 -3.65
C LEU A 79 9.26 2.99 -4.34
N SER A 80 8.78 3.26 -5.56
CA SER A 80 8.01 2.31 -6.38
C SER A 80 8.61 0.90 -6.44
N PRO A 81 9.91 0.71 -6.72
CA PRO A 81 10.50 -0.63 -6.74
C PRO A 81 10.60 -1.30 -5.36
N TYR A 82 10.72 -0.55 -4.26
CA TYR A 82 10.79 -1.12 -2.91
C TYR A 82 9.45 -1.67 -2.44
N LEU A 83 8.34 -1.07 -2.85
CA LEU A 83 7.00 -1.57 -2.56
C LEU A 83 6.77 -2.98 -3.13
N LEU A 84 7.45 -3.32 -4.23
CA LEU A 84 7.40 -4.66 -4.81
C LEU A 84 8.10 -5.70 -3.93
N SER A 85 9.07 -5.31 -3.10
CA SER A 85 9.76 -6.23 -2.18
C SER A 85 8.95 -6.54 -0.91
N VAL A 86 7.97 -5.70 -0.55
CA VAL A 86 7.08 -5.90 0.61
C VAL A 86 6.51 -7.31 0.71
N PRO A 87 5.93 -7.91 -0.34
CA PRO A 87 5.41 -9.28 -0.26
C PRO A 87 6.47 -10.34 0.05
N LEU A 88 7.72 -10.16 -0.39
CA LEU A 88 8.80 -11.09 -0.07
C LEU A 88 9.15 -11.04 1.42
N PHE A 89 9.24 -9.83 1.96
CA PHE A 89 9.41 -9.63 3.40
C PHE A 89 8.22 -10.16 4.19
N ALA A 90 6.99 -9.96 3.71
CA ALA A 90 5.78 -10.48 4.34
C ALA A 90 5.81 -12.01 4.44
N ILE A 91 6.18 -12.72 3.37
CA ILE A 91 6.35 -14.18 3.38
C ILE A 91 7.47 -14.59 4.34
N GLY A 92 8.63 -13.93 4.28
CA GLY A 92 9.77 -14.26 5.14
C GLY A 92 9.46 -14.09 6.63
N VAL A 93 8.84 -12.96 6.99
CA VAL A 93 8.41 -12.66 8.37
C VAL A 93 7.29 -13.59 8.82
N SER A 94 6.32 -13.87 7.94
CA SER A 94 5.25 -14.84 8.23
C SER A 94 5.82 -16.22 8.53
N GLN A 95 6.78 -16.70 7.74
CA GLN A 95 7.43 -18.00 7.97
C GLN A 95 8.19 -18.01 9.30
N LEU A 96 8.91 -16.92 9.60
CA LEU A 96 9.70 -16.80 10.83
C LEU A 96 8.82 -16.79 12.09
N LEU A 97 7.66 -16.13 12.04
CA LEU A 97 6.76 -15.96 13.18
C LEU A 97 5.78 -17.12 13.38
N LEU A 98 5.18 -17.64 12.29
CA LEU A 98 4.16 -18.70 12.39
C LEU A 98 4.80 -20.10 12.37
N GLY A 99 5.96 -20.27 11.75
CA GLY A 99 6.64 -21.57 11.66
C GLY A 99 5.91 -22.63 10.81
N ASP A 100 4.71 -22.32 10.30
CA ASP A 100 3.95 -23.21 9.41
C ASP A 100 4.79 -23.52 8.17
N GLY A 101 5.10 -24.79 7.93
CA GLY A 101 5.99 -25.21 6.85
C GLY A 101 5.54 -24.71 5.46
N PHE A 102 6.51 -24.52 4.56
CA PHE A 102 6.28 -24.06 3.19
C PHE A 102 5.25 -24.95 2.47
N THR A 103 4.02 -24.46 2.40
CA THR A 103 2.97 -25.12 1.63
C THR A 103 3.22 -24.85 0.15
N PRO A 104 2.98 -25.81 -0.77
CA PRO A 104 3.19 -25.60 -2.21
C PRO A 104 2.46 -24.37 -2.78
N ARG A 105 1.28 -24.05 -2.22
CA ARG A 105 0.53 -22.82 -2.54
C ARG A 105 1.28 -21.54 -2.18
N LEU A 106 1.99 -21.53 -1.05
CA LEU A 106 2.79 -20.39 -0.61
C LEU A 106 3.98 -20.18 -1.54
N LEU A 107 4.64 -21.27 -1.96
CA LEU A 107 5.71 -21.22 -2.96
C LEU A 107 5.23 -20.66 -4.30
N LEU A 108 4.08 -21.12 -4.78
CA LEU A 108 3.46 -20.60 -6.01
C LEU A 108 3.14 -19.10 -5.90
N GLY A 109 2.56 -18.67 -4.78
CA GLY A 109 2.29 -17.26 -4.51
C GLY A 109 3.56 -16.42 -4.45
N GLY A 110 4.59 -16.91 -3.75
CA GLY A 110 5.90 -16.26 -3.67
C GLY A 110 6.58 -16.14 -5.03
N ALA A 111 6.58 -17.23 -5.82
CA ALA A 111 7.13 -17.25 -7.18
C ALA A 111 6.39 -16.30 -8.12
N LEU A 112 5.05 -16.27 -8.09
CA LEU A 112 4.24 -15.35 -8.88
C LEU A 112 4.53 -13.89 -8.50
N THR A 113 4.71 -13.62 -7.21
CA THR A 113 5.02 -12.28 -6.74
C THR A 113 6.42 -11.86 -7.18
N LEU A 114 7.43 -12.74 -7.04
CA LEU A 114 8.77 -12.52 -7.56
C LEU A 114 8.77 -12.25 -9.07
N LEU A 115 7.97 -12.99 -9.84
CA LEU A 115 7.76 -12.77 -11.27
C LEU A 115 7.18 -11.38 -11.55
N GLY A 116 6.14 -10.97 -10.80
CA GLY A 116 5.56 -9.63 -10.90
C GLY A 116 6.57 -8.53 -10.59
N VAL A 117 7.38 -8.70 -9.53
CA VAL A 117 8.47 -7.78 -9.19
C VAL A 117 9.49 -7.70 -10.32
N ALA A 118 9.94 -8.85 -10.81
CA ALA A 118 10.92 -8.94 -11.88
C ALA A 118 10.41 -8.24 -13.15
N LEU A 119 9.14 -8.45 -13.53
CA LEU A 119 8.52 -7.80 -14.67
C LEU A 119 8.40 -6.28 -14.52
N CYS A 120 8.13 -5.77 -13.31
CA CYS A 120 8.10 -4.33 -13.06
C CYS A 120 9.50 -3.69 -13.05
N GLN A 121 10.52 -4.43 -12.58
CA GLN A 121 11.89 -3.95 -12.45
C GLN A 121 12.68 -4.06 -13.75
N LEU A 122 12.44 -5.12 -14.53
CA LEU A 122 12.86 -5.20 -15.91
C LEU A 122 12.13 -4.10 -16.64
N ARG A 123 12.82 -2.96 -16.81
CA ARG A 123 12.35 -1.82 -17.60
C ARG A 123 12.02 -2.33 -19.00
N LEU A 124 10.79 -2.79 -19.22
CA LEU A 124 10.24 -2.92 -20.56
C LEU A 124 10.43 -1.53 -21.16
N PRO A 125 11.24 -1.39 -22.23
CA PRO A 125 11.52 -0.10 -22.81
C PRO A 125 10.17 0.53 -23.13
N GLN A 126 9.84 1.58 -22.38
CA GLN A 126 8.60 2.31 -22.58
C GLN A 126 8.61 2.69 -24.06
N PHE A 127 7.60 2.24 -24.82
CA PHE A 127 7.38 2.58 -26.23
C PHE A 127 7.09 4.09 -26.37
N ARG A 128 8.04 4.94 -25.96
CA ARG A 128 8.03 6.40 -26.09
C ARG A 128 8.36 6.84 -27.51
N GLY A 129 8.63 5.90 -28.41
CA GLY A 129 8.93 6.15 -29.82
C GLY A 129 7.74 6.65 -30.64
N LEU A 130 6.50 6.29 -30.30
CA LEU A 130 5.32 6.59 -31.13
C LEU A 130 4.73 7.99 -30.90
N ALA A 131 4.98 8.61 -29.75
CA ALA A 131 4.47 9.97 -29.47
C ALA A 131 5.36 11.08 -30.06
N ARG A 132 6.63 10.77 -30.37
CA ARG A 132 7.58 11.73 -30.96
C ARG A 132 7.37 11.88 -32.47
N THR A 133 7.04 10.80 -33.17
CA THR A 133 6.75 10.82 -34.61
C THR A 133 5.43 11.51 -34.93
N ALA A 134 4.40 11.38 -34.09
CA ALA A 134 3.13 12.08 -34.27
C ALA A 134 3.26 13.61 -34.12
N ARG A 135 4.13 14.11 -33.22
CA ARG A 135 4.41 15.56 -33.08
C ARG A 135 5.28 16.12 -34.20
N MET A 136 6.21 15.33 -34.75
CA MET A 136 7.03 15.78 -35.88
C MET A 136 6.23 15.85 -37.19
N GLY A 137 5.26 14.95 -37.39
CA GLY A 137 4.37 14.99 -38.57
C GLY A 137 3.37 16.15 -38.56
N ALA A 138 2.92 16.60 -37.39
CA ALA A 138 1.99 17.72 -37.27
C ALA A 138 2.65 19.09 -37.53
N GLY A 139 3.93 19.27 -37.18
CA GLY A 139 4.65 20.53 -37.42
C GLY A 139 5.00 20.76 -38.91
N ALA A 140 5.27 19.70 -39.66
CA ALA A 140 5.63 19.81 -41.08
C ALA A 140 4.45 20.09 -42.03
N ALA A 141 3.20 19.92 -41.55
CA ALA A 141 1.99 20.19 -42.32
C ALA A 141 1.50 21.64 -42.19
N ASP A 142 1.91 22.35 -41.13
CA ASP A 142 1.54 23.74 -40.86
C ASP A 142 2.46 24.75 -41.58
N GLU A 143 3.69 24.35 -41.90
CA GLU A 143 4.69 25.19 -42.58
C GLU A 143 4.53 25.23 -44.12
N ARG A 144 3.52 24.52 -44.67
CA ARG A 144 3.20 24.47 -46.12
C ARG A 144 1.84 25.10 -46.45
N ARG A 145 1.40 26.10 -45.70
CA ARG A 145 0.24 26.96 -46.00
C ARG A 145 0.61 28.42 -45.83
#